data_AF-A0A0Q5VBE0-F1
#
_entry.id   AF-A0A0Q5VBE0-F1
#
_cell.length_a   1.000
_cell.length_b   1.000
_cell.length_c   1.000
_cell.angle_alpha   90.00
_cell.angle_beta   90.00
_cell.angle_gamma   90.00
#
_symmetry.space_group_name_H-M   'P 1'
#
loop_
_entity.id
_entity.type
_entity.pdbx_description
1 polymer ?
#
loop_
_entity_poly.entity_id
_entity_poly.type
_entity_poly.pdbx_seq_one_letter_code
_entity_poly.pdbx_strand_id
1 'polypeptide(L)'
;MRMLAALIALSAAMPAVAQAQVYSGLNDPALTAERHRLANERMRIQSDQRAAFAQNQALNARITLMELDARRQSQAVPAQPSYRPLYTPEIERQSREAATVRRETQAASTSQIDRWLDRAPQ
;
A
#
# COMPACT_ATOMS: atom_id res chain seq x y z
N MET A 1 -10.36 -65.13 74.10
CA MET A 1 -9.50 -64.03 73.61
C MET A 1 -8.06 -64.49 73.34
N ARG A 2 -7.82 -65.45 72.43
CA ARG A 2 -6.45 -65.83 72.01
C ARG A 2 -6.32 -66.11 70.51
N MET A 3 -7.43 -66.08 69.76
CA MET A 3 -7.43 -66.22 68.29
C MET A 3 -7.52 -64.89 67.53
N LEU A 4 -7.82 -63.78 68.20
CA LEU A 4 -7.88 -62.44 67.57
C LEU A 4 -6.51 -61.76 67.47
N ALA A 5 -5.50 -62.24 68.20
CA ALA A 5 -4.15 -61.67 68.18
C ALA A 5 -3.33 -62.11 66.96
N ALA A 6 -3.69 -63.24 66.33
CA ALA A 6 -2.96 -63.76 65.17
C ALA A 6 -3.29 -63.02 63.86
N LEU A 7 -4.43 -62.33 63.79
CA LEU A 7 -4.84 -61.62 62.56
C LEU A 7 -4.28 -60.20 62.45
N ILE A 8 -3.76 -59.64 63.55
CA ILE A 8 -3.19 -58.28 63.59
C ILE A 8 -1.68 -58.31 63.25
N ALA A 9 -1.02 -59.46 63.39
CA ALA A 9 0.40 -59.61 63.06
C ALA A 9 0.68 -59.79 61.55
N LEU A 10 -0.36 -60.02 60.72
CA LEU A 10 -0.22 -60.22 59.28
C LEU A 10 -0.43 -58.95 58.44
N SER A 11 -0.66 -57.79 59.07
CA SER A 11 -0.70 -56.48 58.39
C SER A 11 0.63 -55.73 58.40
N ALA A 12 1.71 -56.32 58.92
CA ALA A 12 3.04 -55.72 58.97
C ALA A 12 3.92 -56.01 57.73
N ALA A 13 3.34 -56.53 56.65
CA ALA A 13 4.00 -56.68 55.36
C ALA A 13 3.48 -55.61 54.37
N MET A 14 3.53 -54.33 54.76
CA MET A 14 3.54 -53.27 53.76
C MET A 14 4.95 -53.21 53.18
N PRO A 15 5.12 -53.35 51.85
CA PRO A 15 6.37 -52.96 51.24
C PRO A 15 6.45 -51.45 51.41
N ALA A 16 7.34 -50.99 52.30
CA ALA A 16 7.82 -49.63 52.31
C ALA A 16 8.66 -49.40 51.05
N VAL A 17 8.03 -49.47 49.87
CA VAL A 17 8.58 -48.81 48.69
C VAL A 17 8.22 -47.36 48.91
N ALA A 18 9.20 -46.66 49.48
CA ALA A 18 9.25 -45.22 49.53
C ALA A 18 8.66 -44.68 48.23
N GLN A 19 7.59 -43.91 48.35
CA GLN A 19 7.19 -42.98 47.32
C GLN A 19 8.37 -42.03 47.22
N ALA A 20 9.34 -42.35 46.36
CA ALA A 20 10.29 -41.40 45.84
C ALA A 20 9.40 -40.36 45.18
N GLN A 21 9.07 -39.31 45.94
CA GLN A 21 8.48 -38.11 45.39
C GLN A 21 9.48 -37.67 44.34
N VAL A 22 9.16 -37.96 43.08
CA VAL A 22 9.78 -37.34 41.93
C VAL A 22 9.41 -35.88 42.07
N TYR A 23 10.21 -35.15 42.85
CA TYR A 23 10.08 -33.72 43.02
C TYR A 23 10.35 -33.16 41.63
N SER A 24 9.25 -32.87 40.95
CA SER A 24 9.27 -32.61 39.54
C SER A 24 10.09 -31.33 39.33
N GLY A 25 11.15 -31.41 38.52
CA GLY A 25 11.97 -30.25 38.15
C GLY A 25 11.18 -29.16 37.39
N LEU A 26 9.86 -29.27 37.31
CA LEU A 26 8.95 -28.31 36.70
C LEU A 26 8.81 -27.01 37.51
N ASN A 27 9.12 -27.02 38.82
CA ASN A 27 9.05 -25.84 39.70
C ASN A 27 10.42 -25.33 40.17
N ASP A 28 11.52 -25.78 39.56
CA ASP A 28 12.83 -25.19 39.82
C ASP A 28 12.88 -23.77 39.20
N PRO A 29 13.06 -22.70 40.01
CA PRO A 29 13.15 -21.34 39.50
C PRO A 29 14.29 -21.16 38.48
N ALA A 30 15.40 -21.88 38.65
CA ALA A 30 16.55 -21.80 37.75
C ALA A 30 16.22 -22.42 36.38
N LEU A 31 15.57 -23.59 36.36
CA LEU A 31 15.13 -24.22 35.12
C LEU A 31 14.09 -23.36 34.38
N THR A 32 13.20 -22.71 35.13
CA THR A 32 12.17 -21.84 34.58
C THR A 32 12.78 -20.58 33.94
N ALA A 33 13.73 -19.94 34.63
CA ALA A 33 14.48 -18.80 34.10
C ALA A 33 15.23 -19.17 32.81
N GLU A 34 15.87 -20.35 32.77
CA GLU A 34 16.59 -20.82 31.59
C GLU A 34 15.65 -21.10 30.40
N ARG A 35 14.46 -21.66 30.65
CA ARG A 35 13.43 -21.83 29.61
C ARG A 35 12.99 -20.49 29.02
N HIS A 36 12.78 -19.48 29.85
CA HIS A 36 12.42 -18.14 29.37
C HIS A 36 13.58 -17.49 28.61
N ARG A 37 14.83 -17.65 29.07
CA ARG A 37 16.01 -17.16 28.36
C ARG A 37 16.11 -17.78 26.96
N LEU A 38 15.95 -19.09 26.85
CA LEU A 38 15.97 -19.80 25.58
C LEU A 38 14.81 -19.37 24.66
N ALA A 39 13.61 -19.20 25.22
CA ALA A 39 12.44 -18.73 24.46
C ALA A 39 12.66 -17.32 23.91
N ASN A 40 13.18 -16.41 24.73
CA ASN A 40 13.50 -15.04 24.33
C ASN A 40 14.59 -15.00 23.25
N GLU A 41 15.64 -15.81 23.39
CA GLU A 41 16.70 -15.87 22.38
C GLU A 41 16.16 -16.37 21.03
N ARG A 42 15.29 -17.39 21.05
CA ARG A 42 14.61 -17.86 19.83
C ARG A 42 13.75 -16.78 19.20
N MET A 43 12.98 -16.04 20.01
CA MET A 43 12.17 -14.93 19.51
C MET A 43 13.03 -13.80 18.93
N ARG A 44 14.16 -13.48 19.57
CA ARG A 44 15.11 -12.49 19.06
C ARG A 44 15.67 -12.89 17.70
N ILE A 45 16.16 -14.13 17.56
CA ILE A 45 16.66 -14.65 16.28
C ILE A 45 15.59 -14.59 15.19
N GLN A 46 14.35 -14.98 15.49
CA GLN A 46 13.26 -14.89 14.53
C GLN A 46 12.93 -13.45 14.13
N SER A 47 12.96 -12.53 15.10
CA SER A 47 12.77 -11.09 14.86
C SER A 47 13.86 -10.55 13.93
N ASP A 48 15.13 -10.86 14.21
CA ASP A 48 16.26 -10.40 13.42
C ASP A 48 16.20 -10.94 11.99
N GLN A 49 15.82 -12.22 11.81
CA GLN A 49 15.59 -12.81 10.49
C GLN A 49 14.49 -12.10 9.71
N ARG A 50 13.34 -11.82 10.36
CA ARG A 50 12.23 -11.10 9.74
C ARG A 50 12.62 -9.67 9.36
N ALA A 51 13.37 -8.99 10.23
CA ALA A 51 13.85 -7.64 9.98
C ALA A 51 14.82 -7.61 8.78
N ALA A 52 15.79 -8.53 8.72
CA ALA A 52 16.71 -8.64 7.59
C ALA A 52 15.98 -8.95 6.28
N PHE A 53 14.99 -9.86 6.32
CA PHE A 53 14.17 -10.18 5.16
C PHE A 53 13.35 -8.97 4.67
N ALA A 54 12.72 -8.22 5.59
CA ALA A 54 11.98 -7.01 5.24
C ALA A 54 12.88 -5.92 4.63
N GLN A 55 14.09 -5.75 5.15
CA GLN A 55 15.07 -4.82 4.57
C GLN A 55 15.45 -5.22 3.13
N ASN A 56 15.70 -6.51 2.89
CA ASN A 56 15.99 -7.02 1.54
C ASN A 56 14.81 -6.80 0.59
N GLN A 57 13.57 -7.06 1.04
CA GLN A 57 12.38 -6.78 0.24
C GLN A 57 12.24 -5.29 -0.09
N ALA A 58 12.48 -4.41 0.87
CA ALA A 58 12.41 -2.96 0.66
C ALA A 58 13.45 -2.48 -0.36
N LEU A 59 14.68 -3.02 -0.31
CA LEU A 59 15.72 -2.72 -1.29
C LEU A 59 15.34 -3.20 -2.69
N ASN A 60 14.89 -4.45 -2.81
CA ASN A 60 14.44 -5.00 -4.09
C ASN A 60 13.29 -4.18 -4.69
N ALA A 61 12.30 -3.79 -3.88
CA ALA A 61 11.20 -2.96 -4.33
C ALA A 61 11.69 -1.60 -4.88
N ARG A 62 12.65 -0.95 -4.20
CA ARG A 62 13.25 0.29 -4.68
C ARG A 62 13.96 0.10 -6.02
N ILE A 63 14.73 -0.98 -6.18
CA ILE A 63 15.42 -1.30 -7.44
C ILE A 63 14.39 -1.51 -8.55
N THR A 64 13.35 -2.31 -8.31
CA THR A 64 12.28 -2.56 -9.29
C THR A 64 11.58 -1.26 -9.72
N LEU A 65 11.32 -0.34 -8.78
CA LEU A 65 10.74 0.96 -9.12
C LEU A 65 11.67 1.79 -10.00
N MET A 66 12.97 1.87 -9.68
CA MET A 66 13.93 2.58 -10.52
C MET A 66 14.05 1.98 -11.92
N GLU A 67 14.07 0.64 -12.04
CA GLU A 67 14.10 -0.03 -13.34
C GLU A 67 12.84 0.24 -14.16
N LEU A 68 11.68 0.25 -13.51
CA LEU A 68 10.40 0.54 -14.14
C LEU A 68 10.35 1.99 -14.64
N ASP A 69 10.81 2.94 -13.84
CA ASP A 69 10.89 4.35 -14.23
C ASP A 69 11.88 4.56 -15.38
N ALA A 70 13.05 3.90 -15.34
CA ALA A 70 14.01 3.94 -16.43
C ALA A 70 13.42 3.38 -17.74
N ARG A 71 12.67 2.27 -17.67
CA ARG A 71 11.96 1.71 -18.84
C ARG A 71 10.86 2.63 -19.37
N ARG A 72 10.14 3.31 -18.48
CA ARG A 72 9.13 4.31 -18.89
C ARG A 72 9.77 5.50 -19.59
N GLN A 73 10.92 5.96 -19.09
CA GLN A 73 11.66 7.06 -19.72
C GLN A 73 12.19 6.68 -21.11
N SER A 74 12.70 5.45 -21.28
CA SER A 74 13.19 5.01 -22.60
C SER A 74 12.06 4.77 -23.61
N GLN A 75 10.84 4.49 -23.14
CA GLN A 75 9.64 4.36 -23.97
C GLN A 75 8.84 5.67 -24.14
N ALA A 76 9.27 6.76 -23.50
CA ALA A 76 8.62 8.04 -23.65
C ALA A 76 8.83 8.53 -25.09
N VAL A 77 7.77 8.46 -25.89
CA VAL A 77 7.71 9.09 -27.21
C VAL A 77 7.99 10.58 -27.01
N PRO A 78 8.90 11.21 -27.78
CA PRO A 78 9.16 12.63 -27.67
C PRO A 78 7.82 13.38 -27.76
N ALA A 79 7.58 14.29 -26.82
CA ALA A 79 6.36 15.08 -26.78
C ALA A 79 6.14 15.70 -28.16
N GLN A 80 5.13 15.20 -28.89
CA GLN A 80 4.74 15.85 -30.13
C GLN A 80 4.38 17.30 -29.78
N PRO A 81 4.79 18.29 -30.59
CA PRO A 81 4.48 19.68 -30.31
C PRO A 81 2.98 19.80 -30.08
N SER A 82 2.61 20.39 -28.92
CA SER A 82 1.22 20.58 -28.48
C SER A 82 0.39 21.39 -29.49
N TYR A 83 1.07 22.10 -30.39
CA TYR A 83 0.47 22.86 -31.46
C TYR A 83 0.44 22.05 -32.76
N ARG A 84 -0.70 21.38 -32.98
CA ARG A 84 -1.11 20.93 -34.30
C ARG A 84 -2.18 21.89 -34.80
N PRO A 85 -1.86 22.82 -35.72
CA PRO A 85 -2.87 23.74 -36.24
C PRO A 85 -4.01 22.95 -36.88
N LEU A 86 -5.25 23.21 -36.43
CA LEU A 86 -6.47 22.56 -36.95
C LEU A 86 -6.73 22.93 -38.42
N TYR A 87 -6.22 24.08 -38.86
CA TYR A 87 -6.41 24.63 -40.19
C TYR A 87 -5.07 25.09 -40.77
N THR A 88 -4.97 25.10 -42.11
CA THR A 88 -3.84 25.73 -42.76
C THR A 88 -3.89 27.26 -42.56
N PRO A 89 -2.75 27.96 -42.58
CA PRO A 89 -2.72 29.41 -42.42
C PRO A 89 -3.59 30.17 -43.43
N GLU A 90 -3.76 29.59 -44.61
CA GLU A 90 -4.61 30.15 -45.67
C GLU A 90 -6.11 30.08 -45.31
N ILE A 91 -6.57 28.95 -44.77
CA ILE A 91 -7.95 28.80 -44.31
C ILE A 91 -8.25 29.76 -43.17
N GLU A 92 -7.29 29.95 -42.25
CA GLU A 92 -7.46 30.92 -41.16
C GLU A 92 -7.57 32.35 -41.71
N ARG A 93 -6.74 32.73 -42.68
CA ARG A 93 -6.82 34.05 -43.34
C ARG A 93 -8.18 34.26 -44.01
N GLN A 94 -8.63 33.30 -44.82
CA GLN A 94 -9.93 33.35 -45.48
C GLN A 94 -11.08 33.46 -44.48
N SER A 95 -11.01 32.72 -43.36
CA SER A 95 -12.04 32.76 -42.31
C SER A 95 -12.14 34.15 -41.65
N ARG A 96 -10.99 34.80 -41.44
CA ARG A 96 -10.90 36.16 -40.88
C ARG A 96 -11.48 37.16 -41.87
N GLU A 97 -11.06 37.11 -43.12
CA GLU A 97 -11.58 38.00 -44.18
C GLU A 97 -13.09 37.87 -44.35
N ALA A 98 -13.62 36.64 -44.42
CA ALA A 98 -15.06 36.40 -44.50
C ALA A 98 -15.82 36.88 -43.25
N ALA A 99 -15.21 36.84 -42.06
CA ALA A 99 -15.80 37.40 -40.85
C ALA A 99 -15.79 38.94 -40.86
N THR A 100 -14.78 39.57 -41.45
CA THR A 100 -14.72 41.03 -41.62
C THR A 100 -15.78 41.51 -42.60
N VAL A 101 -15.89 40.87 -43.77
CA VAL A 101 -16.92 41.20 -44.78
C VAL A 101 -18.33 41.07 -44.21
N ARG A 102 -18.60 40.01 -43.44
CA ARG A 102 -19.90 39.84 -42.76
C ARG A 102 -20.21 40.99 -41.79
N ARG A 103 -19.22 41.41 -40.98
CA ARG A 103 -19.39 42.53 -40.04
C ARG A 103 -19.65 43.84 -40.76
N GLU A 104 -18.90 44.13 -41.82
CA GLU A 104 -19.08 45.34 -42.62
C GLU A 104 -20.46 45.38 -43.30
N THR A 105 -20.89 44.25 -43.87
CA THR A 105 -22.22 44.13 -44.50
C THR A 105 -23.34 44.36 -43.49
N GLN A 106 -23.21 43.82 -42.28
CA GLN A 106 -24.20 44.00 -41.22
C GLN A 106 -24.21 45.44 -40.67
N ALA A 107 -23.04 46.07 -40.55
CA ALA A 107 -22.96 47.48 -40.16
C ALA A 107 -23.59 48.39 -41.22
N ALA A 108 -23.34 48.11 -42.50
CA ALA A 108 -23.91 48.86 -43.62
C ALA A 108 -25.44 48.76 -43.66
N SER A 109 -25.99 47.55 -43.51
CA SER A 109 -27.45 47.35 -43.51
C SER A 109 -28.14 48.05 -42.33
N THR A 110 -27.54 47.97 -41.14
CA THR A 110 -28.06 48.67 -39.95
C THR A 110 -28.05 50.19 -40.17
N SER A 111 -26.94 50.74 -40.69
CA SER A 111 -26.85 52.17 -41.00
C SER A 111 -27.84 52.64 -42.08
N GLN A 112 -28.27 51.75 -42.98
CA GLN A 112 -29.25 52.05 -44.01
C GLN A 112 -30.66 52.11 -43.41
N ILE A 113 -30.95 51.25 -42.44
CA ILE A 113 -32.21 51.28 -41.68
C ILE A 113 -32.31 52.58 -40.88
N ASP A 114 -31.25 52.94 -40.14
CA ASP A 114 -31.22 54.17 -39.34
C ASP A 114 -31.45 55.41 -40.23
N ARG A 115 -30.74 55.48 -41.36
CA ARG A 115 -30.92 56.56 -42.36
C ARG A 115 -32.33 56.61 -42.98
N TRP A 116 -33.03 55.49 -43.06
CA TRP A 116 -34.41 55.46 -43.54
C TRP A 116 -35.38 55.97 -42.47
N LEU A 117 -35.17 55.62 -41.20
CA LEU A 117 -35.97 56.11 -40.07
C LEU A 117 -35.82 57.62 -39.86
N ASP A 118 -34.61 58.16 -40.06
CA ASP A 118 -34.33 59.60 -39.90
C ASP A 118 -34.87 60.48 -41.05
N ARG A 119 -35.41 59.87 -42.11
CA ARG A 119 -35.93 60.65 -43.25
C ARG A 119 -37.26 61.29 -42.86
N ALA A 120 -37.28 62.63 -42.78
CA ALA A 120 -38.51 63.39 -42.57
C ALA A 120 -39.57 63.07 -43.65
N PRO A 121 -40.86 62.93 -43.28
CA PRO A 121 -41.92 62.78 -44.26
C PRO A 121 -41.99 64.03 -45.13
N GLN A 122 -41.95 63.84 -46.45
CA GLN A 122 -42.15 64.90 -47.45
C GLN A 122 -43.63 65.22 -47.59
#